data_AF-A0A4R2TEX8-F1
#
_entry.id   AF-A0A4R2TEX8-F1
#
_cell.length_a   1.000
_cell.length_b   1.000
_cell.length_c   1.000
_cell.angle_alpha   90.00
_cell.angle_beta   90.00
_cell.angle_gamma   90.00
#
_symmetry.space_group_name_H-M   'P 1'
#
loop_
_entity.id
_entity.type
_entity.pdbx_description
1 polymer ?
#
loop_
_entity_poly.entity_id
_entity_poly.type
_entity_poly.pdbx_seq_one_letter_code
_entity_poly.pdbx_strand_id
1 'polypeptide(L)'
;MIDLNEIKSQIEPHKVTKPIQLLACWLVGLILVNGSFLTSAVMIKQPDWIINVLVVASVINVPIFLICIFLLQTRFRPEMQEDQFYSQYIDKKFGNSKREVTPDAIESIRKVTSNNYDTLIQMIEELEKNQNEISTQLNKFNKEENLDFMFNGELLKSKIINVVKPEKPKIFFENKTVSLNAKLNIFNELARAFKANRIPVHEIFGREEPLNFLISFGDGFSTEEIITILNSVQSISDGYIAYAHDEYELDQYKNKVLIGSYGEGNDLTITQFLSIVSNKTLEVDVYRLLGK
;
A
#
# COMPACT_ATOMS: atom_id res chain seq x y z
N MET A 1 34.34 -48.45 7.07
CA MET A 1 33.41 -47.92 6.06
C MET A 1 32.68 -46.78 6.75
N ILE A 2 33.20 -45.56 6.61
CA ILE A 2 32.66 -44.36 7.26
C ILE A 2 31.80 -43.68 6.20
N ASP A 3 30.50 -43.57 6.46
CA ASP A 3 29.53 -42.97 5.55
C ASP A 3 29.88 -41.50 5.29
N LEU A 4 30.25 -41.20 4.05
CA LEU A 4 30.67 -39.88 3.57
C LEU A 4 29.49 -38.99 3.16
N ASN A 5 28.27 -39.27 3.60
CA ASN A 5 27.06 -38.63 3.07
C ASN A 5 26.44 -37.53 3.95
N GLU A 6 27.05 -37.13 5.05
CA GLU A 6 26.40 -36.21 6.01
C GLU A 6 27.12 -34.89 6.31
N ILE A 7 27.77 -34.30 5.29
CA ILE A 7 28.16 -32.87 5.35
C ILE A 7 27.82 -32.20 4.02
N LYS A 8 26.53 -32.07 3.72
CA LYS A 8 26.06 -31.10 2.72
C LYS A 8 25.30 -29.99 3.43
N SER A 9 26.06 -29.13 4.12
CA SER A 9 25.58 -27.83 4.56
C SER A 9 25.25 -27.00 3.31
N GLN A 10 24.01 -27.12 2.81
CA GLN A 10 23.45 -26.17 1.86
C GLN A 10 23.37 -24.82 2.57
N ILE A 11 24.37 -23.98 2.35
CA ILE A 11 24.29 -22.57 2.71
C ILE A 11 23.26 -21.97 1.76
N GLU A 12 22.03 -21.77 2.25
CA GLU A 12 20.96 -21.10 1.51
C GLU A 12 21.29 -19.60 1.39
N PRO A 13 21.65 -19.08 0.20
CA PRO A 13 22.12 -17.70 0.06
C PRO A 13 21.07 -16.65 0.46
N HIS A 14 19.78 -17.00 0.37
CA HIS A 14 18.65 -16.13 0.70
C HIS A 14 18.44 -15.92 2.21
N LYS A 15 19.12 -16.70 3.07
CA LYS A 15 19.07 -16.55 4.55
C LYS A 15 20.26 -15.78 5.12
N VAL A 16 21.14 -15.28 4.26
CA VAL A 16 22.29 -14.43 4.62
C VAL A 16 21.85 -12.97 4.66
N THR A 17 20.86 -12.65 5.49
CA THR A 17 20.30 -11.29 5.59
C THR A 17 20.88 -10.48 6.74
N LYS A 18 21.59 -11.13 7.68
CA LYS A 18 22.19 -10.43 8.82
C LYS A 18 23.56 -9.86 8.41
N PRO A 19 23.83 -8.55 8.61
CA PRO A 19 25.12 -7.91 8.29
C PRO A 19 26.35 -8.66 8.85
N ILE A 20 26.16 -9.40 9.95
CA ILE A 20 27.18 -10.23 10.60
C ILE A 20 27.56 -11.46 9.73
N GLN A 21 26.62 -12.07 9.03
CA GLN A 21 26.87 -13.25 8.19
C GLN A 21 27.57 -12.89 6.88
N LEU A 22 27.24 -11.73 6.31
CA LEU A 22 27.96 -11.21 5.13
C LEU A 22 29.43 -10.95 5.49
N LEU A 23 29.71 -10.36 6.66
CA LEU A 23 31.06 -10.15 7.16
C LEU A 23 31.83 -11.47 7.34
N ALA A 24 31.18 -12.50 7.88
CA ALA A 24 31.78 -13.83 8.02
C ALA A 24 32.14 -14.45 6.65
N CYS A 25 31.27 -14.32 5.65
CA CYS A 25 31.54 -14.80 4.29
C CYS A 25 32.76 -14.10 3.66
N TRP A 26 32.83 -12.77 3.80
CA TRP A 26 33.97 -11.99 3.30
C TRP A 26 35.28 -12.31 4.02
N LEU A 27 35.23 -12.57 5.34
CA LEU A 27 36.41 -13.00 6.11
C LEU A 27 36.94 -14.35 5.62
N VAL A 28 36.05 -15.32 5.37
CA VAL A 28 36.41 -16.61 4.79
C VAL A 28 37.04 -16.43 3.41
N GLY A 29 36.46 -15.56 2.57
CA GLY A 29 37.03 -15.22 1.27
C GLY A 29 38.44 -14.62 1.36
N LEU A 30 38.68 -13.71 2.30
CA LEU A 30 40.00 -13.11 2.53
C LEU A 30 41.05 -14.16 2.91
N ILE A 31 40.70 -15.07 3.83
CA ILE A 31 41.57 -16.16 4.26
C ILE A 31 41.92 -17.07 3.08
N LEU A 32 40.93 -17.38 2.23
CA LEU A 32 41.12 -18.23 1.06
C LEU A 32 42.05 -17.58 0.02
N VAL A 33 41.83 -16.30 -0.28
CA VAL A 33 42.66 -15.55 -1.26
C VAL A 33 44.08 -15.38 -0.76
N ASN A 34 44.28 -14.91 0.48
CA ASN A 34 45.63 -14.73 1.04
C ASN A 34 46.35 -16.07 1.22
N GLY A 35 45.61 -17.11 1.62
CA GLY A 35 46.12 -18.48 1.69
C GLY A 35 46.57 -18.99 0.31
N SER A 36 45.82 -18.69 -0.76
CA SER A 36 46.21 -19.05 -2.12
C SER A 36 47.49 -18.32 -2.56
N PHE A 37 47.63 -17.02 -2.28
CA PHE A 37 48.83 -16.26 -2.62
C PHE A 37 50.08 -16.75 -1.89
N LEU A 38 49.95 -17.06 -0.60
CA LEU A 38 51.07 -17.57 0.19
C LEU A 38 51.45 -18.99 -0.22
N THR A 39 50.46 -19.84 -0.53
CA THR A 39 50.69 -21.20 -1.04
C THR A 39 51.39 -21.16 -2.40
N SER A 40 50.93 -20.30 -3.31
CA SER A 40 51.57 -20.09 -4.61
C SER A 40 52.99 -19.53 -4.47
N ALA A 41 53.23 -18.62 -3.53
CA ALA A 41 54.56 -18.06 -3.27
C ALA A 41 55.57 -19.13 -2.81
N VAL A 42 55.13 -20.14 -2.05
CA VAL A 42 55.99 -21.27 -1.62
C VAL A 42 56.23 -22.26 -2.76
N MET A 43 55.28 -22.41 -3.69
CA MET A 43 55.40 -23.35 -4.81
C MET A 43 56.22 -22.82 -5.98
N ILE A 44 56.22 -21.50 -6.21
CA ILE A 44 56.99 -20.88 -7.29
C ILE A 44 58.43 -20.71 -6.83
N LYS A 45 59.36 -21.43 -7.48
CA LYS A 45 60.80 -21.36 -7.17
C LYS A 45 61.57 -20.35 -8.00
N GLN A 46 61.07 -19.97 -9.17
CA GLN A 46 61.65 -18.94 -10.04
C GLN A 46 60.55 -18.30 -10.90
N PRO A 47 60.67 -17.00 -11.23
CA PRO A 47 61.65 -16.03 -10.74
C PRO A 47 61.30 -15.44 -9.36
N ASP A 48 62.33 -15.11 -8.57
CA ASP A 48 62.21 -14.75 -7.13
C ASP A 48 61.40 -13.48 -6.85
N TRP A 49 61.30 -12.57 -7.83
CA TRP A 49 60.52 -11.34 -7.67
C TRP A 49 59.02 -11.61 -7.51
N ILE A 50 58.51 -12.71 -8.08
CA ILE A 50 57.09 -13.08 -8.01
C ILE A 50 56.69 -13.41 -6.56
N ILE A 51 57.57 -14.10 -5.84
CA ILE A 51 57.38 -14.47 -4.43
C ILE A 51 57.21 -13.19 -3.59
N ASN A 52 58.11 -12.23 -3.77
CA ASN A 52 58.06 -10.95 -3.04
C ASN A 52 56.80 -10.16 -3.37
N VAL A 53 56.36 -10.15 -4.63
CA VAL A 53 55.12 -9.48 -5.05
C VAL A 53 53.88 -10.14 -4.42
N LEU A 54 53.81 -11.48 -4.40
CA LEU A 54 52.70 -12.23 -3.79
C LEU A 54 52.59 -11.99 -2.28
N VAL A 55 53.72 -11.94 -1.58
CA VAL A 55 53.76 -11.67 -0.14
C VAL A 55 53.30 -10.23 0.15
N VAL A 56 53.83 -9.25 -0.58
CA VAL A 56 53.41 -7.84 -0.45
C VAL A 56 51.92 -7.67 -0.78
N ALA A 57 51.43 -8.33 -1.84
CA ALA A 57 50.01 -8.31 -2.20
C ALA A 57 49.12 -8.87 -1.08
N SER A 58 49.50 -9.99 -0.46
CA SER A 58 48.77 -10.59 0.66
C SER A 58 48.72 -9.65 1.89
N VAL A 59 49.83 -8.98 2.20
CA VAL A 59 49.91 -8.01 3.32
C VAL A 59 49.06 -6.77 3.06
N ILE A 60 49.08 -6.21 1.85
CA ILE A 60 48.31 -5.01 1.47
C ILE A 60 46.80 -5.31 1.34
N ASN A 61 46.45 -6.54 0.97
CA ASN A 61 45.05 -6.95 0.82
C ASN A 61 44.26 -6.83 2.13
N VAL A 62 44.89 -7.11 3.28
CA VAL A 62 44.26 -7.03 4.61
C VAL A 62 43.78 -5.61 4.98
N PRO A 63 44.63 -4.56 4.97
CA PRO A 63 44.17 -3.21 5.29
C PRO A 63 43.17 -2.66 4.27
N ILE A 64 43.32 -2.95 2.97
CA ILE A 64 42.34 -2.56 1.96
C ILE A 64 40.98 -3.18 2.27
N PHE A 65 40.96 -4.47 2.58
CA PHE A 65 39.74 -5.19 2.92
C PHE A 65 39.08 -4.63 4.19
N LEU A 66 39.85 -4.33 5.24
CA LEU A 66 39.32 -3.72 6.46
C LEU A 66 38.72 -2.33 6.20
N ILE A 67 39.36 -1.51 5.35
CA ILE A 67 38.80 -0.21 4.94
C ILE A 67 37.49 -0.39 4.18
N CYS A 68 37.41 -1.38 3.27
CA CYS A 68 36.17 -1.68 2.54
C CYS A 68 35.03 -2.13 3.48
N ILE A 69 35.32 -3.02 4.43
CA ILE A 69 34.34 -3.45 5.44
C ILE A 69 33.91 -2.26 6.31
N PHE A 70 34.86 -1.42 6.73
CA PHE A 70 34.55 -0.22 7.51
C PHE A 70 33.66 0.75 6.73
N LEU A 71 33.93 0.98 5.45
CA LEU A 71 33.08 1.80 4.58
C LEU A 71 31.68 1.21 4.39
N LEU A 72 31.57 -0.11 4.22
CA LEU A 72 30.28 -0.80 4.11
C LEU A 72 29.46 -0.66 5.40
N GLN A 73 30.09 -0.84 6.56
CA GLN A 73 29.42 -0.75 7.86
C GLN A 73 29.04 0.67 8.28
N THR A 74 29.77 1.69 7.84
CA THR A 74 29.55 3.08 8.27
C THR A 74 28.74 3.89 7.28
N ARG A 75 29.06 3.79 5.98
CA ARG A 75 28.47 4.62 4.93
C ARG A 75 27.29 3.95 4.23
N PHE A 76 27.36 2.65 4.02
CA PHE A 76 26.35 1.89 3.29
C PHE A 76 25.38 1.12 4.19
N ARG A 77 25.46 1.32 5.51
CA ARG A 77 24.50 0.76 6.48
C ARG A 77 23.03 1.02 6.10
N PRO A 78 22.62 2.22 5.62
CA PRO A 78 21.23 2.47 5.24
C PRO A 78 20.83 1.79 3.92
N GLU A 79 21.77 1.59 2.99
CA GLU A 79 21.51 0.96 1.67
C GLU A 79 21.49 -0.57 1.74
N MET A 80 22.13 -1.14 2.76
CA MET A 80 22.11 -2.58 3.07
C MET A 80 20.99 -2.98 4.05
N GLN A 81 20.19 -2.03 4.52
CA GLN A 81 18.99 -2.31 5.31
C GLN A 81 17.81 -2.54 4.36
N GLU A 82 16.97 -3.52 4.69
CA GLU A 82 15.78 -3.94 3.94
C GLU A 82 14.96 -2.73 3.46
N ASP A 83 14.41 -2.82 2.23
CA ASP A 83 13.80 -1.76 1.40
C ASP A 83 12.92 -0.70 2.12
N GLN A 84 12.40 -1.01 3.29
CA GLN A 84 11.65 -0.08 4.15
C GLN A 84 12.47 1.13 4.61
N PHE A 85 13.78 0.98 4.84
CA PHE A 85 14.65 2.10 5.25
C PHE A 85 15.22 2.87 4.06
N TYR A 86 15.31 2.26 2.88
CA TYR A 86 15.70 2.95 1.64
C TYR A 86 14.63 3.96 1.22
N SER A 87 13.35 3.58 1.32
CA SER A 87 12.21 4.49 1.07
C SER A 87 12.27 5.72 1.99
N GLN A 88 12.52 5.52 3.29
CA GLN A 88 12.65 6.62 4.26
C GLN A 88 13.89 7.48 4.04
N TYR A 89 15.00 6.90 3.58
CA TYR A 89 16.22 7.63 3.24
C TYR A 89 16.05 8.49 1.97
N ILE A 90 15.40 7.94 0.94
CA ILE A 90 15.03 8.67 -0.27
C ILE A 90 14.01 9.78 0.06
N ASP A 91 12.98 9.49 0.86
CA ASP A 91 12.03 10.50 1.35
C ASP A 91 12.73 11.61 2.15
N LYS A 92 13.75 11.29 2.94
CA LYS A 92 14.50 12.31 3.71
C LYS A 92 15.48 13.12 2.86
N LYS A 93 16.03 12.53 1.80
CA LYS A 93 17.05 13.16 0.93
C LYS A 93 16.43 13.90 -0.27
N PHE A 94 15.26 13.48 -0.72
CA PHE A 94 14.54 14.04 -1.87
C PHE A 94 13.14 14.60 -1.51
N GLY A 95 12.59 14.31 -0.33
CA GLY A 95 11.26 14.77 0.11
C GLY A 95 11.16 16.26 0.47
N ASN A 96 12.27 17.01 0.43
CA ASN A 96 12.24 18.48 0.51
C ASN A 96 11.76 19.16 -0.78
N SER A 97 11.30 18.39 -1.78
CA SER A 97 10.54 18.92 -2.94
C SER A 97 9.04 18.64 -2.86
N LYS A 98 8.49 18.32 -1.68
CA LYS A 98 7.10 18.69 -1.41
C LYS A 98 7.08 20.21 -1.35
N ARG A 99 6.71 20.87 -2.45
CA ARG A 99 6.10 22.20 -2.36
C ARG A 99 5.04 22.08 -1.27
N GLU A 100 5.20 22.81 -0.18
CA GLU A 100 4.14 22.96 0.81
C GLU A 100 2.88 23.34 0.05
N VAL A 101 1.96 22.40 -0.04
CA VAL A 101 0.62 22.71 -0.51
C VAL A 101 -0.01 23.44 0.66
N THR A 102 0.07 24.77 0.63
CA THR A 102 -0.59 25.62 1.61
C THR A 102 -2.08 25.27 1.65
N PRO A 103 -2.75 25.27 2.82
CA PRO A 103 -4.19 25.03 2.93
C PRO A 103 -5.01 25.87 1.95
N ASP A 104 -4.56 27.10 1.66
CA ASP A 104 -5.16 28.01 0.66
C ASP A 104 -5.09 27.50 -0.79
N ALA A 105 -4.08 26.70 -1.14
CA ALA A 105 -3.95 26.09 -2.46
C ALA A 105 -4.92 24.91 -2.61
N ILE A 106 -5.15 24.14 -1.55
CA ILE A 106 -6.16 23.07 -1.52
C ILE A 106 -7.56 23.68 -1.56
N GLU A 107 -7.81 24.73 -0.78
CA GLU A 107 -9.11 25.38 -0.73
C GLU A 107 -9.45 26.09 -2.04
N SER A 108 -8.48 26.74 -2.71
CA SER A 108 -8.71 27.32 -4.03
C SER A 108 -8.98 26.27 -5.10
N ILE A 109 -8.25 25.15 -5.10
CA ILE A 109 -8.52 24.02 -6.01
C ILE A 109 -9.91 23.44 -5.72
N ARG A 110 -10.27 23.23 -4.44
CA ARG A 110 -11.58 22.72 -4.03
C ARG A 110 -12.71 23.65 -4.45
N LYS A 111 -12.54 24.96 -4.26
CA LYS A 111 -13.52 25.98 -4.63
C LYS A 111 -13.70 26.08 -6.14
N VAL A 112 -12.62 26.06 -6.92
CA VAL A 112 -12.69 26.03 -8.39
C VAL A 112 -13.37 24.75 -8.87
N THR A 113 -13.05 23.60 -8.26
CA THR A 113 -13.66 22.33 -8.62
C THR A 113 -15.16 22.31 -8.26
N SER A 114 -15.55 22.81 -7.09
CA SER A 114 -16.97 22.93 -6.69
C SER A 114 -17.74 23.85 -7.63
N ASN A 115 -17.20 25.03 -7.94
CA ASN A 115 -17.84 25.96 -8.86
C ASN A 115 -18.02 25.36 -10.25
N ASN A 116 -17.06 24.58 -10.73
CA ASN A 116 -17.17 23.88 -11.99
C ASN A 116 -18.29 22.83 -11.94
N TYR A 117 -18.44 22.08 -10.84
CA TYR A 117 -19.55 21.14 -10.67
C TYR A 117 -20.91 21.83 -10.61
N ASP A 118 -21.03 22.93 -9.88
CA ASP A 118 -22.27 23.69 -9.79
C ASP A 118 -22.69 24.26 -11.16
N THR A 119 -21.71 24.72 -11.95
CA THR A 119 -21.95 25.18 -13.33
C THR A 119 -22.42 24.03 -14.22
N LEU A 120 -21.84 22.84 -14.09
CA LEU A 120 -22.26 21.66 -14.85
C LEU A 120 -23.68 21.21 -14.47
N ILE A 121 -24.04 21.25 -13.18
CA ILE A 121 -25.39 20.94 -12.71
C ILE A 121 -26.40 21.93 -13.31
N GLN A 122 -26.10 23.24 -13.28
CA GLN A 122 -26.97 24.26 -13.87
C GLN A 122 -27.15 24.06 -15.38
N MET A 123 -26.08 23.73 -16.11
CA MET A 123 -26.18 23.41 -17.54
C MET A 123 -27.03 22.17 -17.79
N ILE A 124 -26.96 21.15 -16.93
CA ILE A 124 -27.78 19.94 -17.04
C ILE A 124 -29.26 20.26 -16.79
N GLU A 125 -29.57 21.01 -15.73
CA GLU A 125 -30.94 21.45 -15.42
C GLU A 125 -31.54 22.28 -16.56
N GLU A 126 -30.75 23.16 -17.17
CA GLU A 126 -31.16 23.95 -18.33
C GLU A 126 -31.42 23.07 -19.56
N LEU A 127 -30.56 22.06 -19.81
CA LEU A 127 -30.77 21.09 -20.88
C LEU A 127 -32.03 20.25 -20.66
N GLU A 128 -32.32 19.82 -19.43
CA GLU A 128 -33.54 19.08 -19.10
C GLU A 128 -34.80 19.94 -19.30
N LYS A 129 -34.74 21.21 -18.88
CA LYS A 129 -35.81 22.17 -19.11
C LYS A 129 -36.09 22.36 -20.60
N ASN A 130 -35.03 22.58 -21.39
CA ASN A 130 -35.14 22.73 -22.85
C ASN A 130 -35.69 21.46 -23.50
N GLN A 131 -35.28 20.27 -23.03
CA GLN A 131 -35.81 19.00 -23.52
C GLN A 131 -37.31 18.86 -23.24
N ASN A 132 -37.75 19.21 -22.04
CA ASN A 132 -39.17 19.15 -21.67
C ASN A 132 -40.01 20.14 -22.48
N GLU A 133 -39.47 21.32 -22.75
CA GLU A 133 -40.12 22.33 -23.59
C GLU A 133 -40.24 21.85 -25.05
N ILE A 134 -39.17 21.31 -25.63
CA ILE A 134 -39.19 20.71 -26.99
C ILE A 134 -40.19 19.56 -27.06
N SER A 135 -40.21 18.68 -26.06
CA SER A 135 -41.16 17.56 -26.00
C SER A 135 -42.61 18.05 -25.91
N THR A 136 -42.86 19.12 -25.15
CA THR A 136 -44.18 19.73 -25.02
C THR A 136 -44.64 20.40 -26.31
N GLN A 137 -43.74 21.09 -27.00
CA GLN A 137 -44.00 21.69 -28.32
C GLN A 137 -44.28 20.60 -29.37
N LEU A 138 -43.45 19.56 -29.43
CA LEU A 138 -43.65 18.42 -30.34
C LEU A 138 -44.97 17.69 -30.08
N ASN A 139 -45.36 17.49 -28.82
CA ASN A 139 -46.65 16.87 -28.49
C ASN A 139 -47.86 17.74 -28.90
N LYS A 140 -47.71 19.07 -28.91
CA LYS A 140 -48.73 19.98 -29.45
C LYS A 140 -48.80 19.88 -30.98
N PHE A 141 -47.65 19.90 -31.66
CA PHE A 141 -47.57 19.73 -33.12
C PHE A 141 -48.10 18.36 -33.61
N ASN A 142 -47.74 17.25 -32.95
CA ASN A 142 -48.23 15.91 -33.30
C ASN A 142 -49.75 15.78 -33.15
N LYS A 143 -50.36 16.50 -32.18
CA LYS A 143 -51.82 16.54 -32.02
C LYS A 143 -52.52 17.32 -33.13
N GLU A 144 -51.85 18.29 -33.74
CA GLU A 144 -52.39 19.12 -34.82
C GLU A 144 -52.21 18.47 -36.20
N GLU A 145 -51.13 17.70 -36.44
CA GLU A 145 -50.84 17.07 -37.74
C GLU A 145 -51.03 15.55 -37.81
N ASN A 146 -51.43 14.87 -36.72
CA ASN A 146 -51.67 13.42 -36.69
C ASN A 146 -50.44 12.58 -37.14
N LEU A 147 -49.24 13.06 -36.81
CA LEU A 147 -47.97 12.39 -37.07
C LEU A 147 -47.43 11.75 -35.77
N ASP A 148 -47.10 10.47 -35.83
CA ASP A 148 -46.59 9.70 -34.69
C ASP A 148 -45.06 9.81 -34.62
N PHE A 149 -44.56 10.91 -34.05
CA PHE A 149 -43.13 11.08 -33.80
C PHE A 149 -42.81 10.79 -32.34
N MET A 150 -42.27 9.59 -32.04
CA MET A 150 -41.78 9.22 -30.72
C MET A 150 -40.42 9.89 -30.41
N PHE A 151 -40.43 10.95 -29.59
CA PHE A 151 -39.20 11.50 -29.02
C PHE A 151 -38.78 10.67 -27.80
N ASN A 152 -37.73 9.84 -27.96
CA ASN A 152 -37.31 8.86 -26.97
C ASN A 152 -36.40 9.47 -25.88
N GLY A 153 -37.00 10.30 -25.00
CA GLY A 153 -36.30 11.02 -23.93
C GLY A 153 -35.61 10.13 -22.87
N GLU A 154 -36.00 8.85 -22.78
CA GLU A 154 -35.37 7.87 -21.89
C GLU A 154 -33.94 7.50 -22.30
N LEU A 155 -33.62 7.56 -23.60
CA LEU A 155 -32.28 7.25 -24.10
C LEU A 155 -31.26 8.34 -23.70
N LEU A 156 -31.71 9.59 -23.61
CA LEU A 156 -30.90 10.71 -23.11
C LEU A 156 -30.75 10.62 -21.59
N LYS A 157 -31.82 10.36 -20.84
CA LYS A 157 -31.75 10.15 -19.37
C LYS A 157 -30.76 9.04 -19.00
N SER A 158 -30.83 7.90 -19.67
CA SER A 158 -29.91 6.77 -19.40
C SER A 158 -28.45 7.08 -19.77
N LYS A 159 -28.19 7.90 -20.79
CA LYS A 159 -26.84 8.38 -21.12
C LYS A 159 -26.33 9.45 -20.15
N ILE A 160 -27.17 10.39 -19.74
CA ILE A 160 -26.81 11.48 -18.80
C ILE A 160 -26.52 10.92 -17.40
N ILE A 161 -27.34 9.99 -16.90
CA ILE A 161 -27.11 9.32 -15.61
C ILE A 161 -25.77 8.56 -15.58
N ASN A 162 -25.30 8.06 -16.73
CA ASN A 162 -24.01 7.38 -16.85
C ASN A 162 -22.82 8.35 -17.00
N VAL A 163 -23.05 9.58 -17.45
CA VAL A 163 -22.02 10.64 -17.56
C VAL A 163 -21.84 11.41 -16.25
N VAL A 164 -22.90 11.53 -15.45
CA VAL A 164 -22.93 12.32 -14.19
C VAL A 164 -22.67 11.48 -12.94
N LYS A 165 -22.66 10.14 -13.02
CA LYS A 165 -22.10 9.35 -11.92
C LYS A 165 -20.61 9.69 -11.85
N PRO A 166 -20.14 10.39 -10.79
CA PRO A 166 -18.70 10.56 -10.64
C PRO A 166 -18.13 9.14 -10.66
N GLU A 167 -17.18 8.87 -11.57
CA GLU A 167 -16.31 7.74 -11.35
C GLU A 167 -15.78 7.93 -9.93
N LYS A 168 -16.17 7.03 -9.01
CA LYS A 168 -15.68 7.04 -7.63
C LYS A 168 -14.18 7.30 -7.74
N PRO A 169 -13.63 8.30 -7.02
CA PRO A 169 -12.21 8.63 -7.12
C PRO A 169 -11.43 7.33 -7.05
N LYS A 170 -10.46 7.14 -7.95
CA LYS A 170 -9.62 5.94 -7.93
C LYS A 170 -8.81 5.99 -6.64
N ILE A 171 -9.34 5.35 -5.60
CA ILE A 171 -8.64 5.17 -4.34
C ILE A 171 -7.63 4.06 -4.57
N PHE A 172 -6.36 4.42 -4.46
CA PHE A 172 -5.24 3.52 -4.68
C PHE A 172 -4.75 2.98 -3.34
N PHE A 173 -4.92 1.67 -3.12
CA PHE A 173 -4.39 0.95 -1.95
C PHE A 173 -2.92 0.56 -2.15
N GLU A 174 -2.11 1.42 -2.76
CA GLU A 174 -0.69 1.13 -3.00
C GLU A 174 0.07 0.92 -1.69
N ASN A 175 0.84 -0.16 -1.61
CA ASN A 175 1.60 -0.56 -0.43
C ASN A 175 0.75 -0.80 0.83
N LYS A 176 -0.56 -1.07 0.67
CA LYS A 176 -1.49 -1.37 1.76
C LYS A 176 -2.03 -2.77 1.64
N THR A 177 -2.06 -3.48 2.76
CA THR A 177 -2.53 -4.85 2.85
C THR A 177 -3.93 -4.88 3.44
N VAL A 178 -4.88 -5.41 2.67
CA VAL A 178 -6.22 -5.74 3.17
C VAL A 178 -6.28 -7.25 3.34
N SER A 179 -6.39 -7.69 4.59
CA SER A 179 -6.45 -9.10 4.96
C SER A 179 -7.89 -9.48 5.34
N LEU A 180 -8.38 -10.61 4.83
CA LEU A 180 -9.75 -11.08 5.09
C LEU A 180 -9.75 -12.45 5.77
N ASN A 181 -10.51 -12.59 6.87
CA ASN A 181 -10.60 -13.83 7.61
C ASN A 181 -11.47 -14.87 6.88
N ALA A 182 -10.86 -16.00 6.49
CA ALA A 182 -11.49 -17.10 5.75
C ALA A 182 -12.64 -17.80 6.51
N LYS A 183 -12.70 -17.64 7.83
CA LYS A 183 -13.66 -18.33 8.69
C LYS A 183 -14.93 -17.52 8.97
N LEU A 184 -15.04 -16.31 8.41
CA LEU A 184 -16.28 -15.55 8.46
C LEU A 184 -17.37 -16.24 7.63
N ASN A 185 -18.54 -16.44 8.22
CA ASN A 185 -19.73 -16.92 7.50
C ASN A 185 -20.11 -16.04 6.28
N ILE A 186 -19.79 -14.74 6.33
CA ILE A 186 -20.00 -13.74 5.27
C ILE A 186 -18.78 -13.54 4.32
N PHE A 187 -17.76 -14.40 4.39
CA PHE A 187 -16.51 -14.25 3.61
C PHE A 187 -16.78 -14.04 2.11
N ASN A 188 -17.62 -14.87 1.50
CA ASN A 188 -17.91 -14.83 0.07
C ASN A 188 -18.68 -13.57 -0.36
N GLU A 189 -19.48 -12.98 0.54
CA GLU A 189 -20.19 -11.73 0.30
C GLU A 189 -19.23 -10.56 0.37
N LEU A 190 -18.36 -10.52 1.38
CA LEU A 190 -17.32 -9.52 1.55
C LEU A 190 -16.33 -9.52 0.38
N ALA A 191 -15.83 -10.69 -0.02
CA ALA A 191 -14.90 -10.81 -1.15
C ALA A 191 -15.52 -10.28 -2.45
N ARG A 192 -16.81 -10.54 -2.68
CA ARG A 192 -17.55 -10.00 -3.84
C ARG A 192 -17.73 -8.48 -3.75
N ALA A 193 -18.08 -7.95 -2.58
CA ALA A 193 -18.25 -6.51 -2.37
C ALA A 193 -16.92 -5.75 -2.53
N PHE A 194 -15.82 -6.29 -2.00
CA PHE A 194 -14.49 -5.71 -2.19
C PHE A 194 -14.07 -5.72 -3.65
N LYS A 195 -14.28 -6.83 -4.36
CA LYS A 195 -14.02 -6.89 -5.81
C LYS A 195 -14.86 -5.85 -6.58
N ALA A 196 -16.14 -5.71 -6.25
CA ALA A 196 -17.04 -4.74 -6.89
C ALA A 196 -16.62 -3.28 -6.64
N ASN A 197 -16.07 -3.00 -5.44
CA ASN A 197 -15.57 -1.68 -5.06
C ASN A 197 -14.07 -1.48 -5.35
N ARG A 198 -13.43 -2.40 -6.10
CA ARG A 198 -12.00 -2.36 -6.45
C ARG A 198 -11.06 -2.30 -5.23
N ILE A 199 -11.47 -2.89 -4.11
CA ILE A 199 -10.63 -3.06 -2.92
C ILE A 199 -9.87 -4.39 -3.07
N PRO A 200 -8.53 -4.36 -3.22
CA PRO A 200 -7.73 -5.57 -3.38
C PRO A 200 -7.62 -6.33 -2.05
N VAL A 201 -8.05 -7.59 -2.02
CA VAL A 201 -7.75 -8.51 -0.90
C VAL A 201 -6.39 -9.13 -1.17
N HIS A 202 -5.41 -8.80 -0.33
CA HIS A 202 -4.02 -9.20 -0.51
C HIS A 202 -3.69 -10.49 0.26
N GLU A 203 -4.34 -10.69 1.39
CA GLU A 203 -4.06 -11.80 2.29
C GLU A 203 -5.36 -12.41 2.79
N ILE A 204 -5.35 -13.74 2.95
CA ILE A 204 -6.42 -14.48 3.59
C ILE A 204 -5.84 -15.05 4.89
N PHE A 205 -6.52 -14.82 6.00
CA PHE A 205 -6.06 -15.28 7.31
C PHE A 205 -7.19 -15.98 8.08
N GLY A 206 -6.90 -16.37 9.33
CA GLY A 206 -7.89 -16.88 10.27
C GLY A 206 -7.85 -18.39 10.43
N ARG A 207 -7.77 -18.84 11.69
CA ARG A 207 -7.78 -20.26 12.07
C ARG A 207 -9.20 -20.71 12.45
N GLU A 208 -9.93 -19.84 13.13
CA GLU A 208 -11.28 -20.06 13.64
C GLU A 208 -12.20 -18.86 13.35
N GLU A 209 -13.51 -19.05 13.51
CA GLU A 209 -14.49 -17.96 13.34
C GLU A 209 -14.37 -16.99 14.52
N PRO A 210 -14.21 -15.68 14.27
CA PRO A 210 -14.10 -14.70 15.36
C PRO A 210 -15.45 -14.56 16.08
N LEU A 211 -15.39 -14.35 17.40
CA LEU A 211 -16.59 -14.19 18.23
C LEU A 211 -17.46 -13.01 17.80
N ASN A 212 -16.81 -11.91 17.41
CA ASN A 212 -17.46 -10.70 16.91
C ASN A 212 -16.91 -10.34 15.54
N PHE A 213 -17.75 -9.73 14.71
CA PHE A 213 -17.28 -9.18 13.44
C PHE A 213 -16.56 -7.85 13.70
N LEU A 214 -15.23 -7.91 13.75
CA LEU A 214 -14.35 -6.78 14.04
C LEU A 214 -13.48 -6.44 12.83
N ILE A 215 -13.37 -5.14 12.52
CA ILE A 215 -12.42 -4.60 11.55
C ILE A 215 -11.34 -3.81 12.29
N SER A 216 -10.09 -4.25 12.19
CA SER A 216 -8.96 -3.58 12.84
C SER A 216 -8.08 -2.88 11.82
N PHE A 217 -7.91 -1.56 11.96
CA PHE A 217 -7.04 -0.75 11.11
C PHE A 217 -5.73 -0.46 11.82
N GLY A 218 -4.60 -0.70 11.16
CA GLY A 218 -3.34 -0.11 11.57
C GLY A 218 -3.10 1.28 10.97
N ASP A 219 -1.91 1.82 11.24
CA ASP A 219 -1.49 3.12 10.72
C ASP A 219 -1.34 3.14 9.18
N GLY A 220 -1.44 4.33 8.59
CA GLY A 220 -1.12 4.57 7.17
C GLY A 220 -2.32 4.54 6.20
N PHE A 221 -3.52 4.26 6.69
CA PHE A 221 -4.75 4.45 5.92
C PHE A 221 -5.25 5.90 6.04
N SER A 222 -5.60 6.49 4.91
CA SER A 222 -6.30 7.77 4.88
C SER A 222 -7.76 7.59 5.31
N THR A 223 -8.37 8.69 5.77
CA THR A 223 -9.80 8.74 6.10
C THR A 223 -10.69 8.24 4.95
N GLU A 224 -10.36 8.60 3.70
CA GLU A 224 -11.13 8.18 2.52
C GLU A 224 -11.06 6.67 2.29
N GLU A 225 -9.90 6.06 2.50
CA GLU A 225 -9.71 4.61 2.37
C GLU A 225 -10.46 3.85 3.46
N ILE A 226 -10.39 4.31 4.70
CA ILE A 226 -11.13 3.75 5.84
C ILE A 226 -12.63 3.80 5.53
N ILE A 227 -13.15 4.97 5.16
CA ILE A 227 -14.56 5.14 4.78
C ILE A 227 -14.94 4.22 3.62
N THR A 228 -14.07 4.05 2.63
CA THR A 228 -14.34 3.21 1.45
C THR A 228 -14.43 1.74 1.80
N ILE A 229 -13.53 1.25 2.66
CA ILE A 229 -13.59 -0.10 3.20
C ILE A 229 -14.87 -0.27 4.00
N LEU A 230 -15.14 0.63 4.94
CA LEU A 230 -16.30 0.54 5.83
C LEU A 230 -17.63 0.60 5.08
N ASN A 231 -17.79 1.49 4.10
CA ASN A 231 -18.99 1.54 3.25
C ASN A 231 -19.19 0.24 2.45
N SER A 232 -18.11 -0.44 2.07
CA SER A 232 -18.19 -1.72 1.35
C SER A 232 -18.60 -2.87 2.25
N VAL A 233 -18.38 -2.73 3.57
CA VAL A 233 -18.73 -3.74 4.56
C VAL A 233 -20.10 -3.49 5.19
N GLN A 234 -20.47 -2.24 5.45
CA GLN A 234 -21.69 -1.84 6.16
C GLN A 234 -22.96 -2.43 5.53
N SER A 235 -22.99 -2.58 4.20
CA SER A 235 -24.13 -3.18 3.49
C SER A 235 -24.32 -4.68 3.77
N ILE A 236 -23.33 -5.34 4.37
CA ILE A 236 -23.31 -6.78 4.67
C ILE A 236 -23.40 -7.02 6.18
N SER A 237 -22.67 -6.24 6.97
CA SER A 237 -22.65 -6.39 8.44
C SER A 237 -22.32 -5.07 9.13
N ASP A 238 -22.97 -4.82 10.26
CA ASP A 238 -22.70 -3.67 11.15
C ASP A 238 -21.85 -4.11 12.35
N GLY A 239 -20.61 -4.49 12.05
CA GLY A 239 -19.64 -4.91 13.06
C GLY A 239 -19.06 -3.77 13.86
N TYR A 240 -17.99 -4.10 14.58
CA TYR A 240 -17.19 -3.14 15.33
C TYR A 240 -15.94 -2.77 14.56
N ILE A 241 -15.35 -1.63 14.93
CA ILE A 241 -14.06 -1.19 14.43
C ILE A 241 -13.09 -0.98 15.60
N ALA A 242 -11.80 -1.17 15.34
CA ALA A 242 -10.76 -0.89 16.31
C ALA A 242 -9.45 -0.50 15.62
N TYR A 243 -8.55 0.07 16.41
CA TYR A 243 -7.17 0.29 16.03
C TYR A 243 -6.35 -0.98 16.35
N ALA A 244 -5.53 -1.42 15.39
CA ALA A 244 -4.62 -2.54 15.58
C ALA A 244 -3.32 -2.04 16.22
N HIS A 245 -3.15 -2.27 17.53
CA HIS A 245 -1.91 -1.96 18.22
C HIS A 245 -0.83 -3.00 17.93
N ASP A 246 0.42 -2.54 17.82
CA ASP A 246 1.58 -3.43 17.76
C ASP A 246 1.70 -4.22 19.06
N GLU A 247 1.70 -5.56 18.97
CA GLU A 247 1.79 -6.44 20.15
C GLU A 247 3.18 -7.03 20.32
N TYR A 248 3.79 -7.49 19.22
CA TYR A 248 5.03 -8.26 19.27
C TYR A 248 6.18 -7.58 18.51
N GLU A 249 5.86 -6.90 17.42
CA GLU A 249 6.83 -6.28 16.52
C GLU A 249 6.45 -4.82 16.25
N LEU A 250 7.46 -3.96 16.12
CA LEU A 250 7.25 -2.57 15.74
C LEU A 250 6.72 -2.51 14.30
N ASP A 251 5.72 -1.67 14.06
CA ASP A 251 5.04 -1.50 12.76
C ASP A 251 4.32 -2.79 12.27
N GLN A 252 4.00 -3.74 13.15
CA GLN A 252 3.37 -5.02 12.83
C GLN A 252 2.08 -4.85 12.00
N TYR A 253 1.29 -3.82 12.30
CA TYR A 253 0.04 -3.54 11.60
C TYR A 253 0.09 -2.33 10.68
N LYS A 254 1.27 -1.76 10.45
CA LYS A 254 1.44 -0.60 9.57
C LYS A 254 1.02 -0.93 8.13
N ASN A 255 0.23 -0.04 7.54
CA ASN A 255 -0.41 -0.20 6.24
C ASN A 255 -1.24 -1.49 6.13
N LYS A 256 -1.70 -2.07 7.25
CA LYS A 256 -2.49 -3.29 7.26
C LYS A 256 -3.87 -3.08 7.89
N VAL A 257 -4.89 -3.65 7.27
CA VAL A 257 -6.24 -3.75 7.83
C VAL A 257 -6.64 -5.22 7.88
N LEU A 258 -7.23 -5.63 9.01
CA LEU A 258 -7.71 -6.98 9.26
C LEU A 258 -9.24 -6.97 9.30
N ILE A 259 -9.88 -7.70 8.39
CA ILE A 259 -11.33 -7.89 8.36
C ILE A 259 -11.67 -9.23 9.02
N GLY A 260 -12.33 -9.18 10.19
CA GLY A 260 -12.62 -10.34 11.04
C GLY A 260 -11.47 -10.69 11.99
N SER A 261 -10.90 -9.70 12.69
CA SER A 261 -9.85 -9.91 13.70
C SER A 261 -10.41 -10.50 15.01
N TYR A 262 -9.52 -10.99 15.88
CA TYR A 262 -9.87 -11.71 17.11
C TYR A 262 -9.89 -10.83 18.38
N GLY A 263 -9.86 -9.50 18.22
CA GLY A 263 -9.78 -8.57 19.34
C GLY A 263 -11.13 -8.19 19.94
N GLU A 264 -11.07 -7.42 21.02
CA GLU A 264 -12.21 -6.65 21.50
C GLU A 264 -12.35 -5.41 20.63
N GLY A 265 -13.53 -5.20 20.05
CA GLY A 265 -13.81 -3.98 19.30
C GLY A 265 -13.91 -2.79 20.23
N ASN A 266 -13.77 -1.57 19.71
CA ASN A 266 -14.27 -0.42 20.43
C ASN A 266 -15.80 -0.52 20.58
N ASP A 267 -16.37 0.26 21.47
CA ASP A 267 -17.82 0.42 21.63
C ASP A 267 -18.51 1.06 20.39
N LEU A 268 -17.77 1.30 19.30
CA LEU A 268 -18.24 1.98 18.11
C LEU A 268 -18.50 1.00 16.97
N THR A 269 -19.74 0.97 16.47
CA THR A 269 -20.10 0.20 15.27
C THR A 269 -19.69 0.92 13.99
N ILE A 270 -19.64 0.19 12.87
CA ILE A 270 -19.36 0.75 11.54
C ILE A 270 -20.33 1.90 11.22
N THR A 271 -21.63 1.70 11.45
CA THR A 271 -22.66 2.70 11.20
C THR A 271 -22.47 3.96 12.06
N GLN A 272 -22.17 3.78 13.35
CA GLN A 272 -21.92 4.90 14.25
C GLN A 272 -20.68 5.70 13.80
N PHE A 273 -19.59 5.01 13.47
CA PHE A 273 -18.37 5.65 12.97
C PHE A 273 -18.63 6.47 11.72
N LEU A 274 -19.28 5.88 10.70
CA LEU A 274 -19.58 6.57 9.45
C LEU A 274 -20.49 7.77 9.68
N SER A 275 -21.42 7.71 10.65
CA SER A 275 -22.28 8.84 11.00
C SER A 275 -21.50 10.02 11.60
N ILE A 276 -20.49 9.74 12.44
CA ILE A 276 -19.64 10.74 13.07
C ILE A 276 -18.74 11.40 12.02
N VAL A 277 -18.07 10.60 11.19
CA VAL A 277 -17.10 11.09 10.20
C VAL A 277 -17.79 11.80 9.03
N SER A 278 -19.03 11.44 8.70
CA SER A 278 -19.81 12.13 7.65
C SER A 278 -20.35 13.49 8.10
N ASN A 279 -20.33 13.79 9.40
CA ASN A 279 -20.78 15.08 9.91
C ASN A 279 -19.69 16.16 9.68
N LYS A 280 -19.79 16.85 8.54
CA LYS A 280 -18.84 17.87 8.03
C LYS A 280 -18.55 19.05 8.97
N THR A 281 -19.18 19.14 10.14
CA THR A 281 -18.99 20.21 11.12
C THR A 281 -17.86 19.94 12.11
N LEU A 282 -17.38 18.70 12.21
CA LEU A 282 -16.28 18.33 13.10
C LEU A 282 -15.05 17.92 12.29
N GLU A 283 -13.91 18.57 12.55
CA GLU A 283 -12.62 18.04 12.16
C GLU A 283 -12.31 16.87 13.10
N VAL A 284 -12.59 15.65 12.64
CA VAL A 284 -12.49 14.44 13.47
C VAL A 284 -11.20 13.69 13.18
N ASP A 285 -10.40 13.49 14.22
CA ASP A 285 -9.28 12.56 14.17
C ASP A 285 -9.81 11.11 14.14
N VAL A 286 -9.77 10.51 12.96
CA VAL A 286 -10.24 9.15 12.71
C VAL A 286 -9.49 8.12 13.55
N TYR A 287 -8.18 8.30 13.77
CA TYR A 287 -7.39 7.34 14.54
C TYR A 287 -7.76 7.35 16.00
N ARG A 288 -8.10 8.53 16.53
CA ARG A 288 -8.63 8.65 17.89
C ARG A 288 -9.99 7.95 18.04
N LEU A 289 -10.86 8.02 17.03
CA LEU A 289 -12.12 7.25 17.03
C LEU A 289 -11.89 5.74 16.94
N LEU A 290 -10.83 5.32 16.26
CA LEU A 290 -10.41 3.92 16.22
C LEU A 290 -9.77 3.47 17.53
N GLY A 291 -9.51 4.36 18.49
CA GLY A 291 -8.97 4.02 19.82
C GLY A 291 -7.44 4.10 19.93
N LYS A 292 -6.77 4.79 19.00
CA LYS A 292 -5.35 5.15 19.12
C LYS A 292 -5.15 6.25 20.16
#